data_AF-A0A6A6M6P9-F1
#
_entry.id   AF-A0A6A6M6P9-F1
#
_cell.length_a   1.000
_cell.length_b   1.000
_cell.length_c   1.000
_cell.angle_alpha   90.00
_cell.angle_beta   90.00
_cell.angle_gamma   90.00
#
_symmetry.space_group_name_H-M   'P 1'
#
loop_
_entity.id
_entity.type
_entity.pdbx_description
1 polymer ?
#
loop_
_entity_poly.entity_id
_entity_poly.type
_entity_poly.pdbx_seq_one_letter_code
_entity_poly.pdbx_strand_id
1 'polypeptide(L)' 'MSEISPTRIALFEQSVDAWIQIAYPRLSIDWGEAFEKPLLTPFEAVYQDSGEWNSSYLKKATRPIRRNVVSSTSDGAAL' A
#
# COMPACT_ATOMS: atom_id res chain seq x y z
N MET A 1 -12.96 -12.48 10.30
CA MET A 1 -11.66 -13.19 10.23
C MET A 1 -10.93 -12.91 11.54
N SER A 2 -11.21 -13.66 12.58
CA SER A 2 -10.93 -13.22 13.96
C SER A 2 -9.76 -13.92 14.65
N GLU A 3 -9.28 -15.06 14.16
CA GLU A 3 -8.15 -15.76 14.80
C GLU A 3 -7.26 -16.42 13.75
N ILE A 4 -6.05 -15.89 13.62
CA ILE A 4 -4.92 -16.68 13.13
C ILE A 4 -4.57 -17.69 14.24
N SER A 5 -4.05 -18.87 13.91
CA SER A 5 -3.54 -19.84 14.91
C SER A 5 -2.35 -20.60 14.32
N PRO A 6 -1.41 -21.10 15.14
CA PRO A 6 -0.27 -21.89 14.64
C PRO A 6 -0.71 -23.07 13.77
N THR A 7 -1.79 -23.76 14.17
CA THR A 7 -2.34 -24.89 13.40
C THR A 7 -2.81 -24.49 12.00
N ARG A 8 -3.35 -23.27 11.82
CA ARG A 8 -3.75 -22.77 10.49
C ARG A 8 -2.54 -22.38 9.65
N ILE A 9 -1.49 -21.84 10.28
CA ILE A 9 -0.24 -21.46 9.61
C ILE A 9 0.46 -22.70 9.05
N ALA A 10 0.56 -23.77 9.85
CA ALA A 10 1.21 -25.02 9.48
C ALA A 10 0.65 -25.67 8.20
N LEU A 11 -0.62 -25.45 7.88
CA LEU A 11 -1.25 -25.99 6.66
C LEU A 11 -0.65 -25.45 5.36
N PHE A 12 0.05 -24.32 5.41
CA PHE A 12 0.58 -23.63 4.21
C PHE A 12 2.12 -23.59 4.17
N GLU A 13 2.81 -24.14 5.15
CA GLU A 13 4.27 -24.03 5.26
C GLU A 13 5.04 -24.67 4.08
N GLN A 14 4.45 -25.69 3.46
CA GLN A 14 5.05 -26.37 2.30
C GLN A 14 4.82 -25.62 0.99
N SER A 15 3.88 -24.67 0.95
CA SER A 15 3.48 -23.93 -0.25
C SER A 15 3.86 -22.46 -0.22
N VAL A 16 4.42 -21.97 0.88
CA VAL A 16 4.77 -20.56 1.10
C VAL A 16 6.23 -20.44 1.53
N ASP A 17 6.94 -19.50 0.91
CA ASP A 17 8.34 -19.21 1.21
C ASP A 17 8.54 -18.12 2.27
N ALA A 18 7.55 -17.23 2.44
CA ALA A 18 7.56 -16.14 3.41
C ALA A 18 6.15 -15.66 3.78
N TRP A 19 5.98 -15.15 5.00
CA TRP A 19 4.76 -14.53 5.50
C TRP A 19 4.91 -13.01 5.54
N ILE A 20 3.83 -12.25 5.32
CA ILE A 20 3.83 -10.78 5.45
C ILE A 20 2.84 -10.37 6.54
N GLN A 21 3.33 -9.71 7.59
CA GLN A 21 2.51 -9.21 8.68
C GLN A 21 1.91 -7.84 8.35
N ILE A 22 0.62 -7.81 8.01
CA ILE A 22 -0.13 -6.58 7.70
C ILE A 22 -0.96 -6.09 8.90
N ALA A 23 -1.14 -6.94 9.91
CA ALA A 23 -1.97 -6.69 11.09
C ALA A 23 -1.16 -6.18 12.30
N TYR A 24 -1.79 -6.14 13.50
CA TYR A 24 -1.19 -5.60 14.72
C TYR A 24 0.23 -6.14 14.96
N PRO A 25 1.23 -5.28 15.22
CA PRO A 25 2.65 -5.65 15.23
C PRO A 25 3.01 -6.65 16.33
N ARG A 26 2.13 -6.89 17.31
CA ARG A 26 2.38 -7.84 18.40
C ARG A 26 2.41 -9.31 17.99
N LEU A 27 1.87 -9.69 16.82
CA LEU A 27 1.83 -11.10 16.42
C LEU A 27 3.22 -11.73 16.24
N SER A 28 4.20 -10.95 15.78
CA SER A 28 5.61 -11.37 15.70
C SER A 28 6.27 -11.49 17.06
N ILE A 29 5.78 -10.79 18.08
CA ILE A 29 6.26 -10.88 19.47
C ILE A 29 5.60 -12.05 20.18
N ASP A 30 4.28 -12.17 20.03
CA ASP A 30 3.49 -13.18 20.71
C ASP A 30 3.79 -14.57 20.12
N TRP A 31 3.92 -14.70 18.78
CA TRP A 31 4.05 -15.99 18.07
C TRP A 31 5.25 -16.09 17.13
N GLY A 32 6.33 -15.31 17.36
CA GLY A 32 7.51 -15.31 16.49
C GLY A 32 8.10 -16.71 16.23
N GLU A 33 8.06 -17.61 17.22
CA GLU A 33 8.56 -18.99 17.11
C GLU A 33 7.60 -19.94 16.37
N ALA A 34 6.35 -19.53 16.13
CA ALA A 34 5.35 -20.37 15.46
C ALA A 34 5.50 -20.33 13.92
N PHE A 35 6.41 -19.52 13.39
CA PHE A 35 6.65 -19.39 11.96
C PHE A 35 8.00 -20.02 11.61
N GLU A 36 7.98 -21.18 10.96
CA GLU A 36 9.21 -21.78 10.41
C GLU A 36 9.77 -20.98 9.22
N LYS A 37 8.89 -20.27 8.52
CA LYS A 37 9.21 -19.40 7.37
C LYS A 37 9.36 -17.94 7.82
N PRO A 38 10.19 -17.13 7.14
CA PRO A 38 10.39 -15.73 7.51
C PRO A 38 9.08 -14.93 7.54
N LEU A 39 8.87 -14.18 8.63
CA LEU A 39 7.76 -13.24 8.80
C LEU A 39 8.25 -11.81 8.54
N LEU A 40 7.87 -11.25 7.40
CA LEU A 40 8.29 -9.94 6.92
C LEU A 40 7.29 -8.85 7.30
N THR A 41 7.80 -7.65 7.48
CA THR A 41 7.00 -6.43 7.43
C THR A 41 6.64 -6.09 5.97
N PRO A 42 5.58 -5.29 5.72
CA PRO A 42 5.24 -4.86 4.37
C PRO A 42 6.37 -4.09 3.69
N PHE A 43 7.20 -3.39 4.48
CA PHE A 43 8.35 -2.66 3.96
C PHE A 43 9.46 -3.59 3.48
N GLU A 44 9.81 -4.62 4.27
CA GLU A 44 10.81 -5.62 3.90
C GLU A 44 10.40 -6.41 2.65
N ALA A 45 9.10 -6.72 2.50
CA ALA A 45 8.59 -7.40 1.31
C ALA A 45 8.81 -6.60 0.02
N VAL A 46 8.60 -5.27 0.05
CA VAL A 46 8.81 -4.40 -1.12
C VAL A 46 10.29 -4.24 -1.45
N TYR A 47 11.16 -4.25 -0.44
CA TYR A 47 12.60 -4.19 -0.66
C TYR A 47 13.16 -5.47 -1.31
N GLN A 48 12.61 -6.63 -0.94
CA GLN A 48 13.05 -7.93 -1.46
C GLN A 48 12.69 -8.14 -2.94
N ASP A 49 11.56 -7.57 -3.41
CA ASP A 49 11.03 -7.75 -4.77
C ASP A 49 11.66 -6.80 -5.83
N SER A 50 12.98 -6.61 -5.80
CA SER A 50 13.74 -5.76 -6.74
C SER A 50 13.51 -4.24 -6.70
N GLY A 51 12.76 -3.74 -5.71
CA GLY A 51 12.94 -2.38 -5.18
C GLY A 51 12.46 -1.21 -6.04
N GLU A 52 11.64 -1.43 -7.08
CA GLU A 52 10.97 -0.31 -7.75
C GLU A 52 9.77 0.18 -6.93
N TRP A 53 10.05 1.06 -5.97
CA TRP A 53 9.02 1.77 -5.24
C TRP A 53 8.17 2.62 -6.19
N ASN A 54 6.88 2.31 -6.29
CA ASN A 54 5.95 3.12 -7.07
C ASN A 54 5.66 4.45 -6.36
N SER A 55 6.38 5.50 -6.76
CA SER A 55 6.25 6.84 -6.18
C SER A 55 4.88 7.52 -6.45
N SER A 56 4.00 6.92 -7.27
CA SER A 56 2.67 7.47 -7.54
C SER A 56 1.75 7.45 -6.31
N TYR A 57 1.95 6.53 -5.36
CA TYR A 57 1.16 6.45 -4.12
C TYR A 57 1.31 7.68 -3.21
N LEU A 58 2.42 8.42 -3.33
CA LEU A 58 2.67 9.64 -2.58
C LEU A 58 2.17 10.91 -3.29
N LYS A 59 1.83 10.83 -4.58
CA LYS A 59 1.40 12.00 -5.37
C LYS A 59 -0.12 12.19 -5.35
N LYS A 60 -0.61 12.80 -4.27
CA LYS A 60 -1.84 13.64 -4.35
C LYS A 60 -1.47 15.11 -4.14
N ALA A 61 -0.86 15.70 -5.16
CA ALA A 61 -0.67 17.15 -5.20
C ALA A 61 -0.92 17.67 -6.61
N THR A 62 -2.19 17.71 -7.04
CA THR A 62 -2.67 18.78 -7.92
C THR A 62 -4.17 18.90 -7.69
N ARG A 63 -4.57 19.78 -6.76
CA ARG A 63 -5.93 20.33 -6.83
C ARG A 63 -6.03 21.00 -8.20
N PRO A 64 -7.01 20.67 -9.06
CA PRO A 64 -7.15 21.37 -10.31
C PRO A 64 -7.41 22.85 -9.99
N ILE A 65 -6.48 23.73 -10.36
CA ILE A 65 -6.72 25.17 -10.36
C ILE A 65 -7.88 25.39 -11.33
N ARG A 66 -9.05 25.73 -10.79
CA ARG A 66 -10.17 26.27 -11.56
C ARG A 66 -9.65 27.52 -12.28
N ARG A 67 -9.30 27.40 -13.55
CA ARG A 67 -9.12 28.57 -14.41
C ARG A 67 -10.51 29.14 -14.67
N ASN A 68 -10.80 30.31 -14.10
CA ASN A 68 -11.98 31.07 -14.50
C ASN A 68 -11.76 31.50 -15.95
N VAL A 69 -12.51 30.88 -16.87
CA VAL A 69 -12.64 31.36 -18.25
C VAL A 69 -13.49 32.62 -18.16
N VAL A 70 -12.85 33.80 -18.19
CA VAL A 70 -13.54 35.05 -18.45
C VAL A 70 -13.77 35.09 -19.96
N SER A 71 -15.03 34.86 -20.37
CA SER A 71 -15.49 35.16 -21.72
C SER A 71 -15.55 36.68 -21.86
N SER A 72 -14.61 37.27 -22.59
CA SER A 72 -14.72 38.67 -23.03
C SER A 72 -15.78 38.75 -24.13
N THR A 73 -17.02 39.07 -23.75
CA THR A 73 -18.00 39.65 -24.66
C THR A 73 -17.62 41.11 -24.87
N SER A 74 -17.36 41.51 -26.11
CA SER A 74 -17.48 42.91 -26.51
C SER A 74 -18.33 42.97 -27.77
N ASP A 75 -19.63 43.19 -27.55
CA ASP A 75 -20.54 43.71 -28.54
C ASP A 75 -20.19 45.16 -28.88
N GLY A 76 -20.20 45.46 -30.18
CA GLY A 76 -20.67 46.72 -30.77
C GLY A 76 -19.83 47.99 -30.61
N ALA A 77 -19.41 48.57 -31.74
CA ALA A 77 -19.86 49.92 -32.14
C ALA A 77 -19.36 50.25 -33.56
N ALA A 78 -20.29 50.76 -34.36
CA ALA A 78 -20.10 51.34 -35.69
C ALA A 78 -19.01 52.42 -35.74
N LEU A 79 -18.31 52.52 -36.88
CA LEU A 79 -18.19 53.71 -37.74
C LEU A 79 -17.65 53.28 -39.12
#